data_AF-A0A7K4B5I1-F1
#
_entry.id   AF-A0A7K4B5I1-F1
#
_cell.length_a   1.000
_cell.length_b   1.000
_cell.length_c   1.000
_cell.angle_alpha   90.00
_cell.angle_beta   90.00
_cell.angle_gamma   90.00
#
_symmetry.space_group_name_H-M   'P 1'
#
loop_
_entity.id
_entity.type
_entity.pdbx_description
1 polymer ?
#
loop_
_entity_poly.entity_id
_entity_poly.type
_entity_poly.pdbx_seq_one_letter_code
_entity_poly.pdbx_strand_id
1 'polypeptide(L)' 'MAATPETSLRIENIVASAKISESLDLPQIASSIKDAEYNKKRFPGVVIRMQNPKIAAL' A
#
# COMPACT_ATOMS: atom_id res chain seq x y z
N MET A 1 13.41 25.24 -28.67
CA MET A 1 12.56 24.01 -28.71
C MET A 1 11.61 24.12 -27.53
N ALA A 2 10.30 24.17 -27.78
CA ALA A 2 9.31 24.26 -26.70
C ALA A 2 9.22 22.91 -25.98
N ALA A 3 9.27 22.92 -24.64
CA ALA A 3 9.08 21.70 -23.85
C ALA A 3 7.69 21.14 -24.14
N THR A 4 7.62 19.88 -24.55
CA THR A 4 6.35 19.19 -24.77
C THR A 4 5.73 18.80 -23.43
N PRO A 5 4.39 18.76 -23.32
CA PRO A 5 3.69 18.51 -22.06
C PRO A 5 4.15 17.20 -21.38
N GLU A 6 4.49 16.16 -22.14
CA GLU A 6 5.05 14.91 -21.61
C GLU A 6 6.38 15.09 -20.86
N THR A 7 7.20 16.09 -21.22
CA THR A 7 8.51 16.35 -20.57
C THR A 7 8.36 17.12 -19.25
N SER A 8 7.16 17.59 -18.93
CA SER A 8 6.84 18.33 -17.69
C SER A 8 6.12 17.49 -16.63
N LEU A 9 5.83 16.22 -16.91
CA LEU A 9 5.06 15.37 -16.01
C LEU A 9 5.91 14.86 -14.85
N ARG A 10 5.37 14.97 -13.63
CA ARG A 10 5.96 14.45 -12.39
C ARG A 10 5.05 13.39 -11.79
N ILE A 11 5.63 12.23 -11.46
CA ILE A 11 4.91 11.16 -10.79
C ILE A 11 4.78 11.54 -9.31
N GLU A 12 3.54 11.73 -8.84
CA GLU A 12 3.26 12.06 -7.44
C GLU A 12 2.89 10.82 -6.62
N ASN A 13 2.30 9.80 -7.25
CA ASN A 13 1.89 8.57 -6.58
C ASN A 13 1.76 7.42 -7.59
N ILE A 14 1.97 6.19 -7.12
CA ILE A 14 1.75 4.96 -7.87
C ILE A 14 0.87 4.04 -7.04
N VAL A 15 -0.19 3.50 -7.65
CA VAL A 15 -1.05 2.49 -7.03
C VAL A 15 -0.88 1.20 -7.82
N ALA A 16 -0.61 0.10 -7.11
CA ALA A 16 -0.46 -1.22 -7.69
C ALA A 16 -1.26 -2.24 -6.87
N SER A 17 -1.70 -3.31 -7.54
CA SER A 17 -2.41 -4.43 -6.92
C SER A 17 -1.72 -5.73 -7.30
N ALA A 18 -1.57 -6.65 -6.34
CA ALA A 18 -1.02 -7.97 -6.57
C ALA A 18 -1.77 -9.01 -5.72
N LYS A 19 -1.83 -10.25 -6.21
CA LYS A 19 -2.28 -11.41 -5.44
C LYS A 19 -1.06 -12.12 -4.88
N ILE A 20 -1.00 -12.28 -3.55
CA ILE A 20 0.14 -12.93 -2.88
C ILE A 20 -0.19 -14.31 -2.32
N SER A 21 -1.48 -14.65 -2.19
CA SER A 21 -1.97 -15.92 -1.69
C SER A 21 -3.44 -16.13 -2.09
N GLU A 22 -3.93 -17.37 -2.02
CA GLU A 22 -5.36 -17.71 -2.10
C GLU A 22 -6.11 -17.36 -0.80
N SER A 23 -5.44 -17.45 0.35
CA SER A 23 -6.00 -17.16 1.68
C SER A 23 -4.95 -16.55 2.62
N LEU A 24 -5.41 -15.70 3.54
CA LEU A 24 -4.57 -14.97 4.49
C LEU A 24 -5.27 -14.89 5.85
N ASP A 25 -4.54 -15.16 6.93
CA ASP A 25 -5.01 -14.93 8.31
C ASP A 25 -4.71 -13.48 8.72
N LEU A 26 -5.72 -12.61 8.58
CA LEU A 26 -5.56 -11.17 8.83
C LEU A 26 -5.17 -10.84 10.29
N PRO A 27 -5.78 -11.46 11.33
CA PRO A 27 -5.33 -11.30 12.71
C PRO A 27 -3.85 -11.67 12.93
N GLN A 28 -3.40 -12.78 12.37
CA GLN A 28 -2.01 -13.22 12.49
C GLN A 28 -1.04 -12.26 11.79
N ILE A 29 -1.40 -11.76 10.60
CA ILE A 29 -0.57 -10.80 9.86
C ILE A 29 -0.46 -9.49 10.64
N ALA A 30 -1.57 -8.99 11.19
CA ALA A 30 -1.61 -7.77 11.98
C ALA A 30 -0.75 -7.86 13.25
N SER A 31 -0.66 -9.03 13.89
CA SER A 31 0.20 -9.22 15.07
C SER A 31 1.68 -9.43 14.72
N SER A 32 1.97 -9.91 13.51
CA SER A 32 3.34 -10.24 13.07
C SER A 32 4.10 -9.05 12.50
N ILE A 33 3.39 -8.05 11.97
CA ILE A 33 4.00 -6.91 11.27
C ILE A 33 3.92 -5.67 12.15
N LYS A 34 5.07 -5.02 12.35
CA LYS A 34 5.15 -3.76 13.09
C LYS A 34 4.32 -2.68 12.39
N ASP A 35 3.53 -1.95 13.17
CA ASP A 35 2.65 -0.86 12.71
C ASP A 35 1.53 -1.32 11.75
N ALA A 36 1.19 -2.61 11.73
CA ALA A 36 0.01 -3.11 11.03
C ALA A 36 -1.27 -2.89 11.86
N GLU A 37 -2.29 -2.33 11.23
CA GLU A 37 -3.58 -2.04 11.84
C GLU A 37 -4.66 -2.95 11.25
N TYR A 38 -5.41 -3.64 12.11
CA TYR A 38 -6.58 -4.43 11.71
C TYR A 38 -7.79 -4.06 12.57
N ASN A 39 -8.81 -3.48 11.92
CA ASN A 39 -10.10 -3.21 12.53
C ASN A 39 -11.22 -3.51 11.53
N LYS A 40 -11.74 -4.74 11.58
CA LYS A 40 -12.79 -5.23 10.69
C LYS A 40 -14.06 -4.35 10.64
N LYS A 41 -14.38 -3.61 11.71
CA LYS A 41 -15.53 -2.70 11.72
C LYS A 41 -15.30 -1.45 10.88
N ARG A 42 -14.04 -1.02 10.73
CA ARG A 42 -13.64 0.17 9.97
C ARG A 42 -13.20 -0.18 8.55
N PHE A 43 -12.42 -1.24 8.38
CA PHE A 43 -11.90 -1.70 7.10
C PHE A 43 -11.65 -3.22 7.14
N PRO A 44 -12.05 -3.99 6.11
CA PRO A 44 -11.95 -5.45 6.14
C PRO A 44 -10.53 -6.01 5.93
N GLY A 45 -9.55 -5.20 5.52
CA GLY A 45 -8.15 -5.60 5.31
C GLY A 45 -7.19 -5.15 6.42
N VAL A 46 -5.94 -5.58 6.33
CA VAL A 46 -4.85 -5.12 7.20
C VAL A 46 -4.19 -3.92 6.56
N VAL A 47 -4.08 -2.82 7.29
CA VAL A 47 -3.38 -1.62 6.81
C VAL A 47 -1.95 -1.65 7.32
N ILE A 48 -0.98 -1.63 6.41
CA ILE A 48 0.45 -1.60 6.74
C ILE A 48 1.05 -0.29 6.27
N ARG A 49 1.87 0.35 7.11
CA ARG A 49 2.58 1.58 6.76
C ARG A 49 4.08 1.37 6.93
N MET A 50 4.84 1.58 5.85
CA MET A 50 6.29 1.46 5.87
C MET A 50 6.92 2.83 5.62
N GLN A 51 8.04 3.11 6.28
CA GLN A 51 8.76 4.38 6.13
C GLN A 51 9.82 4.32 5.03
N ASN A 52 10.39 3.14 4.74
CA ASN A 52 11.43 2.96 3.74
C ASN A 52 11.22 1.66 2.94
N PRO A 53 10.68 1.73 1.70
CA PRO A 53 10.15 2.91 1.02
C PRO A 53 8.87 3.45 1.71
N LYS A 54 8.56 4.74 1.51
CA LYS A 54 7.34 5.36 2.05
C LYS A 54 6.11 4.85 1.30
N ILE A 55 5.46 3.82 1.84
CA ILE A 55 4.30 3.17 1.22
C ILE A 55 3.21 2.83 2.24
N ALA A 56 2.01 2.59 1.72
CA ALA A 56 0.92 1.94 2.42
C ALA A 56 0.45 0.72 1.63
N ALA A 57 0.21 -0.40 2.31
CA ALA A 57 -0.35 -1.63 1.73
C ALA A 57 -1.67 -1.99 2.42
N LEU A 58 -2.57 -2.61 1.66
CA LEU A 58 -3.95 -2.94 2.03
C LEU A 58 -4.29 -4.37 1.63
#